data_AF-A0A6A4IQM2-F1
#
_entry.id   AF-A0A6A4IQM2-F1
#
_cell.length_a   1.000
_cell.length_b   1.000
_cell.length_c   1.000
_cell.angle_alpha   90.00
_cell.angle_beta   90.00
_cell.angle_gamma   90.00
#
_symmetry.space_group_name_H-M   'P 1'
#
loop_
_entity.id
_entity.type
_entity.pdbx_description
1 polymer ?
#
loop_
_entity_poly.entity_id
_entity_poly.type
_entity_poly.pdbx_seq_one_letter_code
_entity_poly.pdbx_strand_id
1 'polypeptide(L)'
;MSTFQCANPDFYVRSLLDNETFAVRRQALSDNSEIFHDMFTCCGGDSEEILDLQESADTLSSLLNLLHDPPPPPVQFRRDQSNLLPKVWYDPKTVIPLPLLPRLFELADKYALSDSVVEVLALHLLAHGPDEPLEVYTLALSRGLHSVACKTTQYLRPIAQYNGDDVKMIPVEEYHRVVQLQDIRVKTMRKHLLQEDIFPHGYGSCPSHSRETANLWNSKRMNLAWQVETLTDVAGEMEIVAYQEPVENCTLCRKACIAAVEMLRYKCRKIPRTVDKIKPSP
;
A
#
# COMPACT_ATOMS: atom_id res chain seq x y z
N MET A 1 7.29 23.71 -2.48
CA MET A 1 7.63 23.47 -1.06
C MET A 1 7.88 24.82 -0.43
N SER A 2 7.46 25.02 0.83
CA SER A 2 7.75 26.24 1.58
C SER A 2 9.23 26.32 1.93
N THR A 3 9.81 27.51 1.83
CA THR A 3 11.15 27.80 2.33
C THR A 3 11.23 27.49 3.82
N PHE A 4 12.26 26.77 4.24
CA PHE A 4 12.47 26.42 5.64
C PHE A 4 12.62 27.67 6.52
N GLN A 5 11.97 27.66 7.68
CA GLN A 5 12.08 28.70 8.69
C GLN A 5 12.15 28.07 10.08
N CYS A 6 13.05 28.58 10.92
CA CYS A 6 13.21 28.10 12.29
C CYS A 6 12.95 29.20 13.30
N ALA A 7 12.11 28.93 14.30
CA ALA A 7 11.98 29.78 15.48
C ALA A 7 13.13 29.49 16.47
N ASN A 8 13.69 30.54 17.06
CA ASN A 8 14.76 30.48 18.07
C ASN A 8 15.99 29.64 17.62
N PRO A 9 16.68 30.04 16.54
CA PRO A 9 17.85 29.32 16.08
C PRO A 9 19.05 29.52 17.04
N ASP A 10 19.88 28.48 17.15
CA ASP A 10 21.12 28.46 17.94
C ASP A 10 22.33 27.96 17.12
N PHE A 11 22.14 27.75 15.82
CA PHE A 11 23.15 27.28 14.88
C PHE A 11 22.77 27.62 13.44
N TYR A 12 23.74 27.54 12.53
CA TYR A 12 23.52 27.79 11.11
C TYR A 12 24.03 26.64 10.25
N VAL A 13 23.33 26.38 9.15
CA VAL A 13 23.78 25.44 8.11
C VAL A 13 23.81 26.16 6.79
N ARG A 14 24.92 26.10 6.07
CA ARG A 14 25.11 26.77 4.78
C ARG A 14 25.20 25.75 3.65
N SER A 15 24.42 25.97 2.60
CA SER A 15 24.56 25.28 1.33
C SER A 15 25.83 25.80 0.64
N LEU A 16 26.78 24.91 0.37
CA LEU A 16 28.01 25.29 -0.35
C LEU A 16 27.76 25.58 -1.84
N LEU A 17 26.72 24.99 -2.42
CA LEU A 17 26.42 25.13 -3.85
C LEU A 17 25.76 26.48 -4.16
N ASP A 18 24.87 26.92 -3.28
CA ASP A 18 24.07 28.14 -3.48
C ASP A 18 24.50 29.29 -2.55
N ASN A 19 25.40 29.03 -1.60
CA ASN A 19 25.85 29.95 -0.56
C ASN A 19 24.70 30.52 0.32
N GLU A 20 23.57 29.82 0.35
CA GLU A 20 22.41 30.15 1.20
C GLU A 20 22.60 29.58 2.61
N THR A 21 22.25 30.36 3.62
CA THR A 21 22.42 29.99 5.04
C THR A 21 21.07 29.88 5.73
N PHE A 22 20.86 28.77 6.43
CA PHE A 22 19.65 28.44 7.14
C PHE A 22 19.92 28.47 8.65
N ALA A 23 19.11 29.23 9.38
CA ALA A 23 19.16 29.25 10.83
C ALA A 23 18.38 28.04 11.39
N VAL A 24 19.01 27.25 12.26
CA VAL A 24 18.50 25.94 12.73
C VAL A 24 18.64 25.79 14.25
N ARG A 25 18.16 24.66 14.79
CA ARG A 25 18.26 24.28 16.20
C ARG A 25 19.12 23.03 16.29
N ARG A 26 20.25 23.10 17.00
CA ARG A 26 21.15 21.95 17.21
C ARG A 26 20.39 20.75 17.79
N GLN A 27 19.47 21.02 18.71
CA GLN A 27 18.64 19.99 19.33
C GLN A 27 17.83 19.19 18.28
N ALA A 28 17.18 19.86 17.32
CA ALA A 28 16.36 19.19 16.31
C ALA A 28 17.21 18.37 15.34
N LEU A 29 18.38 18.87 14.97
CA LEU A 29 19.35 18.13 14.16
C LEU A 29 19.84 16.88 14.91
N SER A 30 20.22 17.02 16.18
CA SER A 30 20.73 15.95 17.04
C SER A 30 19.68 14.87 17.33
N ASP A 31 18.44 15.27 17.63
CA ASP A 31 17.36 14.33 17.99
C ASP A 31 16.91 13.47 16.81
N ASN A 32 17.05 13.98 15.59
CA ASN A 32 16.52 13.34 14.39
C ASN A 32 17.60 12.84 13.42
N SER A 33 18.89 12.93 13.76
CA SER A 33 20.00 12.41 12.95
C SER A 33 21.17 11.96 13.82
N GLU A 34 21.58 10.70 13.65
CA GLU A 34 22.75 10.15 14.31
C GLU A 34 24.05 10.88 13.91
N ILE A 35 24.17 11.25 12.63
CA ILE A 35 25.34 11.97 12.12
C ILE A 35 25.48 13.34 12.79
N PHE A 36 24.39 14.10 12.91
CA PHE A 36 24.45 15.39 13.58
C PHE A 36 24.65 15.24 15.09
N HIS A 37 24.03 14.23 15.72
CA HIS A 37 24.25 13.90 17.12
C HIS A 37 25.73 13.65 17.43
N ASP A 38 26.37 12.78 16.66
CA ASP A 38 27.77 12.41 16.82
C ASP A 38 28.69 13.60 16.55
N MET A 39 28.39 14.39 15.51
CA MET A 39 29.13 15.59 15.19
C MET A 39 29.13 16.60 16.35
N PHE A 40 27.96 16.89 16.94
CA PHE A 40 27.88 17.83 18.08
C PHE A 40 28.51 17.28 19.35
N THR A 41 28.47 15.97 19.56
CA THR A 41 29.06 15.32 20.74
C THR A 41 30.59 15.27 20.65
N CYS A 42 31.15 15.01 19.46
CA CYS A 42 32.59 14.92 19.26
C CYS A 42 33.29 16.28 19.17
N CYS A 43 32.62 17.31 18.63
CA CYS A 43 33.21 18.63 18.36
C CYS A 43 32.91 19.65 19.48
N GLY A 44 33.30 19.31 20.72
CA GLY A 44 32.99 20.10 21.92
C GLY A 44 33.39 21.59 21.87
N GLY A 45 32.49 22.44 22.37
CA GLY A 45 32.76 23.73 23.01
C GLY A 45 33.00 24.96 22.13
N ASP A 46 33.89 24.87 21.13
CA ASP A 46 34.41 26.05 20.39
C ASP A 46 34.27 25.92 18.87
N SER A 47 33.52 24.93 18.38
CA SER A 47 33.36 24.69 16.93
C SER A 47 32.43 25.71 16.26
N GLU A 48 32.80 26.10 15.04
CA GLU A 48 32.16 27.11 14.18
C GLU A 48 30.62 27.10 14.28
N GLU A 49 30.01 28.29 14.38
CA GLU A 49 28.55 28.46 14.45
C GLU A 49 27.82 28.07 13.15
N ILE A 50 28.57 27.69 12.10
CA ILE A 50 28.07 27.40 10.76
C ILE A 50 28.59 26.03 10.31
N LEU A 51 27.67 25.15 9.92
CA LEU A 51 27.99 23.89 9.25
C LEU A 51 27.83 24.04 7.73
N ASP A 52 28.88 23.75 6.99
CA ASP A 52 28.84 23.72 5.52
C ASP A 52 28.44 22.34 5.00
N LEU A 53 27.37 22.27 4.19
CA LEU A 53 26.92 21.05 3.54
C LEU A 53 26.96 21.18 2.01
N GLN A 54 27.41 20.10 1.35
CA GLN A 54 27.39 19.98 -0.11
C GLN A 54 26.01 19.55 -0.63
N GLU A 55 25.00 20.33 -0.30
CA GLU A 55 23.62 20.17 -0.78
C GLU A 55 23.16 21.48 -1.42
N SER A 56 22.25 21.41 -2.39
CA SER A 56 21.57 22.62 -2.86
C SER A 56 20.65 23.17 -1.78
N ALA A 57 20.36 24.47 -1.83
CA ALA A 57 19.44 25.15 -0.93
C ALA A 57 18.08 24.44 -0.86
N ASP A 58 17.55 23.97 -1.99
CA ASP A 58 16.30 23.21 -2.06
C ASP A 58 16.38 21.85 -1.34
N THR A 59 17.50 21.14 -1.51
CA THR A 59 17.72 19.84 -0.85
C THR A 59 17.84 20.05 0.65
N LEU A 60 18.63 21.04 1.02
CA LEU A 60 18.89 21.39 2.41
C LEU A 60 17.61 21.86 3.10
N SER A 61 16.79 22.70 2.46
CA SER A 61 15.49 23.09 2.99
C SER A 61 14.58 21.87 3.21
N SER A 62 14.63 20.86 2.34
CA SER A 62 13.85 19.62 2.51
C SER A 62 14.34 18.79 3.70
N LEU A 63 15.66 18.63 3.83
CA LEU A 63 16.31 17.96 4.96
C LEU A 63 15.97 18.65 6.29
N LEU A 64 16.10 19.98 6.33
CA LEU A 64 15.85 20.77 7.53
C LEU A 64 14.38 20.73 7.95
N ASN A 65 13.45 20.74 6.99
CA ASN A 65 12.04 20.50 7.28
C ASN A 65 11.83 19.11 7.92
N LEU A 66 12.44 18.04 7.38
CA LEU A 66 12.34 16.70 7.96
C LEU A 66 12.89 16.62 9.39
N LEU A 67 13.99 17.34 9.69
CA LEU A 67 14.64 17.31 11.00
C LEU A 67 13.92 18.16 12.04
N HIS A 68 13.31 19.27 11.65
CA HIS A 68 12.70 20.22 12.57
C HIS A 68 11.21 20.02 12.79
N ASP A 69 10.50 19.69 11.71
CA ASP A 69 9.05 19.51 11.68
C ASP A 69 8.74 18.32 10.77
N PRO A 70 9.05 17.09 11.21
CA PRO A 70 8.73 15.89 10.45
C PRO A 70 7.25 15.92 10.04
N PRO A 71 6.92 15.56 8.79
CA PRO A 71 5.55 15.58 8.32
C PRO A 71 4.67 14.68 9.22
N PRO A 72 3.41 15.05 9.50
CA PRO A 72 2.52 14.17 10.24
C PRO A 72 2.13 12.96 9.37
N PRO A 73 1.79 11.81 9.98
CA PRO A 73 1.27 10.67 9.24
C PRO A 73 0.06 11.04 8.36
N PRO A 74 -0.09 10.40 7.18
CA PRO A 74 -1.18 10.72 6.26
C PRO A 74 -2.55 10.40 6.89
N VAL A 75 -3.52 11.29 6.71
CA VAL A 75 -4.83 11.19 7.34
C VAL A 75 -5.69 10.19 6.60
N GLN A 76 -6.10 9.13 7.30
CA GLN A 76 -7.01 8.13 6.77
C GLN A 76 -8.46 8.61 6.82
N PHE A 77 -9.23 8.31 5.78
CA PHE A 77 -10.69 8.49 5.82
C PHE A 77 -11.41 7.21 5.41
N ARG A 78 -12.59 7.00 6.00
CA ARG A 78 -13.46 5.87 5.66
C ARG A 78 -14.34 6.25 4.48
N ARG A 79 -14.18 5.55 3.37
CA ARG A 79 -15.16 5.54 2.28
C ARG A 79 -16.15 4.40 2.53
N ASP A 80 -17.39 4.56 2.09
CA ASP A 80 -18.44 3.54 2.29
C ASP A 80 -17.96 2.15 1.86
N GLN A 81 -18.31 1.16 2.69
CA GLN A 81 -17.74 -0.19 2.75
C GLN A 81 -18.16 -1.11 1.59
N SER A 82 -18.57 -0.57 0.44
CA SER A 82 -19.03 -1.39 -0.68
C SER A 82 -17.89 -2.17 -1.35
N ASN A 83 -16.64 -1.79 -1.12
CA ASN A 83 -15.49 -2.43 -1.76
C ASN A 83 -14.95 -3.63 -0.97
N LEU A 84 -14.75 -4.75 -1.68
CA LEU A 84 -14.30 -6.04 -1.15
C LEU A 84 -12.79 -6.13 -0.86
N LEU A 85 -12.05 -5.11 -1.28
CA LEU A 85 -10.68 -4.90 -0.84
C LEU A 85 -10.69 -3.86 0.28
N PRO A 86 -10.10 -4.14 1.47
CA PRO A 86 -9.82 -3.11 2.47
C PRO A 86 -8.82 -2.14 1.85
N LYS A 87 -9.32 -1.19 1.08
CA LYS A 87 -8.58 -0.06 0.58
C LYS A 87 -8.62 0.98 1.69
N VAL A 88 -7.46 1.24 2.26
CA VAL A 88 -7.29 2.41 3.12
C VAL A 88 -7.17 3.60 2.17
N TRP A 89 -8.02 4.59 2.38
CA TRP A 89 -7.99 5.83 1.61
C TRP A 89 -7.35 6.92 2.48
N TYR A 90 -6.50 7.73 1.85
CA TYR A 90 -5.79 8.81 2.50
C TYR A 90 -6.19 10.14 1.86
N ASP A 91 -6.33 11.19 2.67
CA ASP A 91 -6.58 12.54 2.14
C ASP A 91 -5.36 12.97 1.29
N PRO A 92 -5.53 13.18 -0.03
CA PRO A 92 -4.44 13.54 -0.92
C PRO A 92 -3.69 14.81 -0.49
N LYS A 93 -4.35 15.71 0.26
CA LYS A 93 -3.71 16.94 0.77
C LYS A 93 -2.70 16.68 1.89
N THR A 94 -2.77 15.51 2.51
CA THR A 94 -1.91 15.12 3.64
C THR A 94 -0.82 14.14 3.24
N VAL A 95 -0.86 13.62 2.00
CA VAL A 95 0.11 12.65 1.50
C VAL A 95 1.24 13.38 0.77
N ILE A 96 2.49 13.09 1.14
CA ILE A 96 3.65 13.58 0.38
C ILE A 96 3.60 12.98 -1.03
N PRO A 97 3.65 13.78 -2.10
CA PRO A 97 3.64 13.29 -3.48
C PRO A 97 4.75 12.25 -3.74
N LEU A 98 4.41 11.17 -4.44
CA LEU A 98 5.34 10.07 -4.72
C LEU A 98 6.67 10.53 -5.36
N PRO A 99 6.69 11.47 -6.33
CA PRO A 99 7.95 11.93 -6.93
C PRO A 99 8.93 12.60 -5.94
N LEU A 100 8.45 13.05 -4.78
CA LEU A 100 9.32 13.64 -3.75
C LEU A 100 9.89 12.59 -2.79
N LEU A 101 9.19 11.48 -2.58
CA LEU A 101 9.57 10.46 -1.59
C LEU A 101 10.95 9.84 -1.85
N PRO A 102 11.38 9.48 -3.09
CA PRO A 102 12.71 8.95 -3.33
C PRO A 102 13.82 9.84 -2.77
N ARG A 103 13.75 11.15 -3.03
CA ARG A 103 14.72 12.14 -2.52
C ARG A 103 14.68 12.25 -1.00
N LEU A 104 13.49 12.22 -0.39
CA LEU A 104 13.38 12.25 1.07
C LEU A 104 13.99 11.01 1.72
N PHE A 105 13.83 9.83 1.12
CA PHE A 105 14.51 8.61 1.57
C PHE A 105 16.02 8.66 1.35
N GLU A 106 16.51 9.28 0.27
CA GLU A 106 17.95 9.49 0.07
C GLU A 106 18.54 10.40 1.13
N LEU A 107 17.81 11.45 1.52
CA LEU A 107 18.23 12.31 2.64
C LEU A 107 18.17 11.56 3.97
N ALA A 108 17.12 10.75 4.16
CA ALA A 108 16.99 9.93 5.36
C ALA A 108 18.19 8.98 5.55
N ASP A 109 18.59 8.31 4.47
CA ASP A 109 19.74 7.41 4.44
C ASP A 109 21.07 8.17 4.59
N LYS A 110 21.29 9.21 3.77
CA LYS A 110 22.53 10.00 3.76
C LYS A 110 22.84 10.65 5.11
N TYR A 111 21.81 11.12 5.80
CA TYR A 111 21.94 11.83 7.08
C TYR A 111 21.58 10.96 8.29
N ALA A 112 21.42 9.64 8.10
CA ALA A 112 21.07 8.69 9.17
C ALA A 112 19.93 9.22 10.06
N LEU A 113 18.82 9.59 9.41
CA LEU A 113 17.66 10.15 10.12
C LEU A 113 17.03 9.09 11.04
N SER A 114 16.42 9.55 12.12
CA SER A 114 15.83 8.66 13.13
C SER A 114 14.77 7.73 12.52
N ASP A 115 14.66 6.51 13.07
CA ASP A 115 13.66 5.52 12.64
C ASP A 115 12.24 6.09 12.63
N SER A 116 11.94 6.98 13.57
CA SER A 116 10.62 7.65 13.64
C SER A 116 10.31 8.48 12.38
N VAL A 117 11.30 9.18 11.81
CA VAL A 117 11.13 9.96 10.58
C VAL A 117 10.98 9.01 9.39
N VAL A 118 11.80 7.96 9.33
CA VAL A 118 11.74 6.93 8.27
C VAL A 118 10.40 6.21 8.27
N GLU A 119 9.88 5.86 9.44
CA GLU A 119 8.57 5.23 9.61
C GLU A 119 7.44 6.12 9.08
N VAL A 120 7.48 7.43 9.34
CA VAL A 120 6.47 8.34 8.80
C VAL A 120 6.57 8.46 7.28
N LEU A 121 7.78 8.59 6.72
CA LEU A 121 7.97 8.54 5.27
C LEU A 121 7.46 7.23 4.65
N ALA A 122 7.67 6.10 5.35
CA ALA A 122 7.16 4.79 4.94
C ALA A 122 5.62 4.73 4.94
N LEU A 123 4.94 5.42 5.86
CA LEU A 123 3.48 5.56 5.84
C LEU A 123 2.99 6.38 4.65
N HIS A 124 3.67 7.47 4.31
CA HIS A 124 3.35 8.25 3.09
C HIS A 124 3.60 7.43 1.82
N LEU A 125 4.68 6.64 1.76
CA LEU A 125 4.94 5.74 0.65
C LEU A 125 3.83 4.69 0.50
N LEU A 126 3.42 4.07 1.61
CA LEU A 126 2.33 3.09 1.62
C LEU A 126 0.99 3.69 1.17
N ALA A 127 0.77 4.99 1.39
CA ALA A 127 -0.47 5.66 1.01
C ALA A 127 -0.70 5.67 -0.51
N HIS A 128 0.37 5.65 -1.31
CA HIS A 128 0.31 5.54 -2.78
C HIS A 128 0.08 4.12 -3.28
N GLY A 129 0.19 3.11 -2.41
CA GLY A 129 0.13 1.69 -2.78
C GLY A 129 -1.10 1.28 -3.62
N PRO A 130 -2.33 1.78 -3.35
CA PRO A 130 -3.50 1.45 -4.15
C PRO A 130 -3.45 1.95 -5.61
N ASP A 131 -2.78 3.07 -5.86
CA ASP A 131 -2.78 3.77 -7.15
C ASP A 131 -1.51 3.47 -7.95
N GLU A 132 -0.35 3.40 -7.28
CA GLU A 132 0.97 3.19 -7.88
C GLU A 132 1.70 1.97 -7.26
N PRO A 133 1.07 0.77 -7.26
CA PRO A 133 1.55 -0.36 -6.46
C PRO A 133 2.93 -0.88 -6.86
N LEU A 134 3.28 -0.84 -8.14
CA LEU A 134 4.58 -1.34 -8.60
C LEU A 134 5.72 -0.41 -8.16
N GLU A 135 5.56 0.90 -8.34
CA GLU A 135 6.56 1.90 -7.97
C GLU A 135 6.76 1.95 -6.44
N VAL A 136 5.67 1.89 -5.69
CA VAL A 136 5.73 1.79 -4.22
C VAL A 136 6.42 0.50 -3.78
N TYR A 137 6.16 -0.63 -4.45
CA TYR A 137 6.78 -1.91 -4.12
C TYR A 137 8.28 -1.91 -4.40
N THR A 138 8.71 -1.44 -5.57
CA THR A 138 10.14 -1.39 -5.96
C THR A 138 10.91 -0.39 -5.11
N LEU A 139 10.35 0.78 -4.83
CA LEU A 139 10.97 1.77 -3.95
C LEU A 139 11.07 1.25 -2.50
N ALA A 140 10.03 0.60 -1.99
CA ALA A 140 10.10 0.00 -0.65
C ALA A 140 11.17 -1.09 -0.57
N LEU A 141 11.32 -1.92 -1.59
CA LEU A 141 12.37 -2.94 -1.65
C LEU A 141 13.78 -2.32 -1.68
N SER A 142 14.01 -1.30 -2.52
CA SER A 142 15.32 -0.65 -2.64
C SER A 142 15.76 0.08 -1.38
N ARG A 143 14.81 0.43 -0.49
CA ARG A 143 15.05 1.07 0.81
C ARG A 143 14.97 0.10 2.00
N GLY A 144 14.86 -1.21 1.78
CA GLY A 144 14.76 -2.20 2.86
C GLY A 144 13.45 -2.13 3.68
N LEU A 145 12.43 -1.43 3.19
CA LEU A 145 11.14 -1.24 3.85
C LEU A 145 10.22 -2.45 3.63
N HIS A 146 10.64 -3.63 4.10
CA HIS A 146 9.97 -4.90 3.84
C HIS A 146 8.49 -4.91 4.25
N SER A 147 8.12 -4.24 5.34
CA SER A 147 6.70 -4.16 5.74
C SER A 147 5.85 -3.39 4.73
N VAL A 148 6.38 -2.31 4.15
CA VAL A 148 5.67 -1.53 3.12
C VAL A 148 5.56 -2.36 1.86
N ALA A 149 6.68 -2.93 1.39
CA ALA A 149 6.70 -3.80 0.22
C ALA A 149 5.67 -4.94 0.35
N CYS A 150 5.67 -5.65 1.48
CA CYS A 150 4.70 -6.72 1.75
C CYS A 150 3.25 -6.23 1.68
N LYS A 151 2.92 -5.11 2.33
CA LYS A 151 1.57 -4.54 2.31
C LYS A 151 1.15 -4.12 0.91
N THR A 152 2.06 -3.61 0.09
CA THR A 152 1.77 -3.15 -1.27
C THR A 152 1.44 -4.30 -2.23
N THR A 153 1.98 -5.50 -2.00
CA THR A 153 1.70 -6.67 -2.87
C THR A 153 0.22 -7.01 -3.02
N GLN A 154 -0.64 -6.59 -2.09
CA GLN A 154 -2.08 -6.80 -2.20
C GLN A 154 -2.74 -6.05 -3.36
N TYR A 155 -2.11 -4.96 -3.80
CA TYR A 155 -2.60 -4.05 -4.85
C TYR A 155 -1.96 -4.32 -6.21
N LEU A 156 -0.91 -5.15 -6.28
CA LEU A 156 -0.26 -5.48 -7.54
C LEU A 156 -1.23 -6.22 -8.48
N ARG A 157 -1.32 -5.71 -9.71
CA ARG A 157 -1.89 -6.42 -10.85
C ARG A 157 -1.06 -7.68 -11.16
N PRO A 158 -1.61 -8.66 -11.91
CA PRO A 158 -0.82 -9.79 -12.41
C PRO A 158 0.50 -9.30 -12.98
N ILE A 159 1.62 -9.86 -12.50
CA ILE A 159 2.95 -9.32 -12.83
C ILE A 159 3.22 -9.31 -14.34
N ALA A 160 2.63 -10.27 -15.06
CA ALA A 160 2.67 -10.36 -16.52
C ALA A 160 2.01 -9.17 -17.26
N GLN A 161 1.27 -8.30 -16.57
CA GLN A 161 0.65 -7.10 -17.16
C GLN A 161 1.56 -5.85 -17.10
N TYR A 162 2.69 -5.89 -16.38
CA TYR A 162 3.63 -4.77 -16.33
C TYR A 162 4.67 -4.86 -17.44
N ASN A 163 5.33 -3.72 -17.73
CA ASN A 163 6.47 -3.70 -18.64
C ASN A 163 7.65 -4.48 -18.04
N GLY A 164 8.38 -5.19 -18.88
CA GLY A 164 9.60 -5.91 -18.49
C GLY A 164 10.66 -5.01 -17.87
N ASP A 165 10.77 -3.75 -18.32
CA ASP A 165 11.73 -2.79 -17.75
C ASP A 165 11.41 -2.45 -16.29
N ASP A 166 10.13 -2.23 -15.97
CA ASP A 166 9.70 -1.92 -14.60
C ASP A 166 9.87 -3.14 -13.68
N VAL A 167 9.56 -4.33 -14.20
CA VAL A 167 9.67 -5.60 -13.46
C VAL A 167 11.13 -6.00 -13.21
N LYS A 168 12.06 -5.62 -14.10
CA LYS A 168 13.48 -5.91 -13.96
C LYS A 168 14.11 -5.28 -12.70
N MET A 169 13.47 -4.24 -12.15
CA MET A 169 13.89 -3.60 -10.90
C MET A 169 13.57 -4.45 -9.67
N ILE A 170 12.76 -5.51 -9.80
CA ILE A 170 12.41 -6.42 -8.71
C ILE A 170 13.47 -7.54 -8.64
N PRO A 171 14.10 -7.79 -7.46
CA PRO A 171 14.94 -8.95 -7.26
C PRO A 171 14.22 -10.26 -7.59
N VAL A 172 14.94 -11.26 -8.11
CA VAL A 172 14.36 -12.51 -8.62
C VAL A 172 13.55 -13.25 -7.54
N GLU A 173 14.06 -13.27 -6.32
CA GLU A 173 13.43 -13.92 -5.17
C GLU A 173 12.09 -13.24 -4.83
N GLU A 174 12.08 -11.91 -4.81
CA GLU A 174 10.89 -11.10 -4.53
C GLU A 174 9.86 -11.22 -5.66
N TYR A 175 10.31 -11.21 -6.92
CA TYR A 175 9.48 -11.51 -8.09
C TYR A 175 8.78 -12.86 -7.95
N HIS A 176 9.53 -13.91 -7.61
CA HIS A 176 8.96 -15.25 -7.46
C HIS A 176 7.93 -15.32 -6.32
N ARG A 177 8.17 -14.66 -5.18
CA ARG A 177 7.20 -14.58 -4.08
C ARG A 177 5.90 -13.91 -4.50
N VAL A 178 5.97 -12.84 -5.29
CA VAL A 178 4.77 -12.17 -5.83
C VAL A 178 4.03 -13.11 -6.77
N VAL A 179 4.72 -13.80 -7.70
CA VAL A 179 4.10 -14.77 -8.62
C VAL A 179 3.41 -15.90 -7.86
N GLN A 180 4.05 -16.46 -6.82
CA GLN A 180 3.44 -17.48 -5.97
C GLN A 180 2.18 -16.98 -5.26
N LEU A 181 2.21 -15.77 -4.70
CA LEU A 181 1.04 -15.15 -4.08
C LEU A 181 -0.11 -15.01 -5.10
N GLN A 182 0.18 -14.54 -6.31
CA GLN A 182 -0.81 -14.36 -7.37
C GLN A 182 -1.44 -15.69 -7.81
N ASP A 183 -0.63 -16.72 -8.02
CA ASP A 183 -1.09 -18.06 -8.37
C ASP A 183 -1.97 -18.68 -7.28
N ILE A 184 -1.53 -18.62 -6.01
CA ILE A 184 -2.31 -19.09 -4.85
C ILE A 184 -3.66 -18.37 -4.78
N ARG A 185 -3.66 -17.04 -4.97
CA ARG A 185 -4.89 -16.23 -4.95
C ARG A 185 -5.86 -16.68 -6.02
N VAL A 186 -5.42 -16.76 -7.28
CA VAL A 186 -6.27 -17.14 -8.42
C VAL A 186 -6.80 -18.56 -8.23
N LYS A 187 -5.96 -19.53 -7.89
CA LYS A 187 -6.37 -20.92 -7.65
C LYS A 187 -7.39 -21.03 -6.51
N THR A 188 -7.16 -20.33 -5.40
CA THR A 188 -8.05 -20.39 -4.24
C THR A 188 -9.38 -19.69 -4.52
N MET A 189 -9.37 -18.55 -5.21
CA MET A 189 -10.59 -17.86 -5.64
C MET A 189 -11.42 -18.73 -6.57
N ARG A 190 -10.81 -19.33 -7.60
CA ARG A 190 -11.49 -20.27 -8.51
C ARG A 190 -12.07 -21.46 -7.77
N LYS A 191 -11.31 -22.05 -6.85
CA LYS A 191 -11.78 -23.15 -6.00
C LYS A 191 -13.00 -22.75 -5.19
N HIS A 192 -12.94 -21.62 -4.46
CA HIS A 192 -14.08 -21.16 -3.66
C HIS A 192 -15.30 -20.85 -4.52
N LEU A 193 -15.09 -20.15 -5.64
CA LEU A 193 -16.13 -19.85 -6.60
C LEU A 193 -16.83 -21.14 -7.05
N LEU A 194 -16.10 -22.09 -7.62
CA LEU A 194 -16.63 -23.34 -8.19
C LEU A 194 -17.24 -24.30 -7.15
N GLN A 195 -16.87 -24.17 -5.88
CA GLN A 195 -17.41 -25.00 -4.80
C GLN A 195 -18.63 -24.39 -4.11
N GLU A 196 -18.95 -23.11 -4.35
CA GLU A 196 -20.11 -22.48 -3.71
C GLU A 196 -21.41 -22.90 -4.39
N ASP A 197 -22.33 -23.42 -3.58
CA ASP A 197 -23.68 -23.76 -3.97
C ASP A 197 -24.65 -22.64 -3.54
N ILE A 198 -25.62 -22.33 -4.40
CA ILE A 198 -26.67 -21.36 -4.09
C ILE A 198 -27.69 -21.91 -3.07
N PHE A 199 -27.85 -23.24 -3.01
CA PHE A 199 -28.74 -23.92 -2.06
C PHE A 199 -27.99 -25.02 -1.29
N PRO A 200 -27.10 -24.66 -0.34
CA PRO A 200 -26.33 -25.65 0.40
C PRO A 200 -27.27 -26.62 1.13
N HIS A 201 -27.13 -27.92 0.86
CA HIS A 201 -28.01 -28.99 1.38
C HIS A 201 -29.52 -28.77 1.10
N GLY A 202 -29.87 -28.00 0.07
CA GLY A 202 -31.24 -27.63 -0.29
C GLY A 202 -31.85 -26.50 0.55
N TYR A 203 -31.12 -25.93 1.51
CA TYR A 203 -31.60 -24.80 2.30
C TYR A 203 -31.84 -23.57 1.43
N GLY A 204 -33.00 -22.93 1.61
CA GLY A 204 -33.40 -21.74 0.84
C GLY A 204 -33.90 -22.04 -0.58
N SER A 205 -34.01 -23.31 -0.97
CA SER A 205 -34.52 -23.70 -2.28
C SER A 205 -35.98 -23.27 -2.46
N CYS A 206 -36.26 -22.53 -3.53
CA CYS A 206 -37.61 -22.13 -3.91
C CYS A 206 -38.31 -23.27 -4.68
N PRO A 207 -39.51 -23.73 -4.28
CA PRO A 207 -40.22 -24.78 -4.99
C PRO A 207 -40.50 -24.46 -6.46
N SER A 208 -40.76 -23.19 -6.76
CA SER A 208 -41.11 -22.73 -8.12
C SER A 208 -39.90 -22.48 -9.02
N HIS A 209 -38.79 -21.98 -8.47
CA HIS A 209 -37.70 -21.40 -9.26
C HIS A 209 -36.31 -22.01 -8.97
N SER A 210 -36.22 -23.03 -8.12
CA SER A 210 -34.93 -23.60 -7.68
C SER A 210 -34.04 -24.02 -8.85
N ARG A 211 -34.60 -24.70 -9.85
CA ARG A 211 -33.86 -25.16 -11.02
C ARG A 211 -33.32 -24.00 -11.86
N GLU A 212 -34.15 -23.02 -12.19
CA GLU A 212 -33.73 -21.84 -12.97
C GLU A 212 -32.68 -21.02 -12.22
N THR A 213 -32.89 -20.81 -10.92
CA THR A 213 -31.96 -20.08 -10.05
C THR A 213 -30.61 -20.79 -9.96
N ALA A 214 -30.61 -22.12 -9.81
CA ALA A 214 -29.39 -22.92 -9.79
C ALA A 214 -28.66 -22.88 -11.15
N ASN A 215 -29.39 -22.94 -12.26
CA ASN A 215 -28.80 -22.83 -13.59
C ASN A 215 -28.14 -21.47 -13.81
N LEU A 216 -28.81 -20.39 -13.40
CA LEU A 216 -28.30 -19.02 -13.51
C LEU A 216 -27.01 -18.84 -12.70
N TRP A 217 -27.04 -19.26 -11.44
CA TRP A 217 -25.88 -19.27 -10.55
C TRP A 217 -24.72 -20.06 -11.16
N ASN A 218 -24.98 -21.29 -11.60
CA ASN A 218 -23.96 -22.17 -12.18
C ASN A 218 -23.37 -21.58 -13.46
N SER A 219 -24.19 -20.99 -14.32
CA SER A 219 -23.73 -20.35 -15.56
C SER A 219 -22.79 -19.19 -15.26
N LYS A 220 -23.21 -18.23 -14.41
CA LYS A 220 -22.36 -17.08 -14.04
C LYS A 220 -21.08 -17.53 -13.35
N ARG A 221 -21.17 -18.49 -12.43
CA ARG A 221 -20.02 -19.07 -11.70
C ARG A 221 -19.00 -19.70 -12.65
N MET A 222 -19.45 -20.51 -13.61
CA MET A 222 -18.57 -21.16 -14.58
C MET A 222 -17.91 -20.15 -15.51
N ASN A 223 -18.68 -19.17 -16.00
CA ASN A 223 -18.14 -18.10 -16.85
C ASN A 223 -17.10 -17.26 -16.12
N LEU A 224 -17.41 -16.84 -14.88
CA LEU A 224 -16.52 -16.03 -14.06
C LEU A 224 -15.23 -16.80 -13.71
N ALA A 225 -15.29 -18.11 -13.48
CA ALA A 225 -14.12 -18.92 -13.12
C ALA A 225 -12.96 -18.80 -14.14
N TRP A 226 -13.28 -18.66 -15.43
CA TRP A 226 -12.30 -18.45 -16.50
C TRP A 226 -11.66 -17.06 -16.48
N GLN A 227 -12.38 -16.07 -15.92
CA GLN A 227 -12.00 -14.66 -15.89
C GLN A 227 -11.35 -14.23 -14.56
N VAL A 228 -11.27 -15.14 -13.57
CA VAL A 228 -10.64 -14.83 -12.29
C VAL A 228 -9.15 -14.52 -12.47
N GLU A 229 -8.77 -13.32 -12.04
CA GLU A 229 -7.42 -12.79 -11.90
C GLU A 229 -7.13 -12.39 -10.44
N THR A 230 -5.90 -11.98 -10.15
CA THR A 230 -5.40 -11.64 -8.79
C THR A 230 -6.31 -10.66 -8.04
N LEU A 231 -6.82 -9.63 -8.72
CA LEU A 231 -7.59 -8.55 -8.12
C LEU A 231 -9.11 -8.68 -8.33
N THR A 232 -9.59 -9.77 -8.93
CA THR A 232 -11.01 -9.96 -9.23
C THR A 232 -11.85 -9.97 -7.97
N ASP A 233 -12.90 -9.16 -7.98
CA ASP A 233 -13.91 -9.16 -6.94
C ASP A 233 -14.97 -10.25 -7.19
N VAL A 234 -14.63 -11.50 -6.86
CA VAL A 234 -15.47 -12.66 -7.16
C VAL A 234 -16.89 -12.54 -6.60
N ALA A 235 -17.04 -12.06 -5.36
CA ALA A 235 -18.36 -11.97 -4.75
C ALA A 235 -19.17 -10.80 -5.33
N GLY A 236 -18.54 -9.64 -5.57
CA GLY A 236 -19.20 -8.51 -6.26
C GLY A 236 -19.65 -8.90 -7.68
N GLU A 237 -18.82 -9.64 -8.41
CA GLU A 237 -19.16 -10.15 -9.74
C GLU A 237 -20.34 -11.13 -9.72
N MET A 238 -20.48 -11.95 -8.68
CA MET A 238 -21.60 -12.88 -8.53
C MET A 238 -22.90 -12.19 -8.08
N GLU A 239 -22.83 -10.99 -7.51
CA GLU A 239 -23.99 -10.23 -7.03
C GLU A 239 -24.97 -9.87 -8.16
N ILE A 240 -24.49 -9.80 -9.40
CA ILE A 240 -25.33 -9.55 -10.58
C ILE A 240 -26.47 -10.55 -10.74
N VAL A 241 -26.31 -11.79 -10.24
CA VAL A 241 -27.33 -12.84 -10.28
C VAL A 241 -28.58 -12.44 -9.49
N ALA A 242 -28.44 -11.59 -8.45
CA ALA A 242 -29.56 -11.13 -7.64
C ALA A 242 -30.52 -10.19 -8.40
N TYR A 243 -30.08 -9.65 -9.54
CA TYR A 243 -30.82 -8.69 -10.39
C TYR A 243 -31.29 -9.31 -11.71
N GLN A 244 -31.37 -10.64 -11.77
CA GLN A 244 -31.79 -11.38 -12.96
C GLN A 244 -33.01 -12.23 -12.63
N GLU A 245 -33.93 -12.39 -13.58
CA GLU A 245 -35.08 -13.28 -13.40
C GLU A 245 -34.66 -14.76 -13.33
N PRO A 246 -35.32 -15.59 -12.50
CA PRO A 246 -36.44 -15.26 -11.59
C PRO A 246 -35.98 -14.73 -10.22
N VAL A 247 -34.68 -14.60 -9.98
CA VAL A 247 -34.11 -14.26 -8.66
C VAL A 247 -34.55 -12.87 -8.19
N GLU A 248 -34.54 -11.88 -9.07
CA GLU A 248 -34.95 -10.50 -8.76
C GLU A 248 -36.38 -10.44 -8.19
N ASN A 249 -37.30 -11.18 -8.81
CA ASN A 249 -38.73 -11.14 -8.52
C ASN A 249 -39.16 -12.14 -7.44
N CYS A 250 -38.28 -13.04 -7.00
CA CYS A 250 -38.58 -14.06 -5.98
C CYS A 250 -37.79 -13.80 -4.70
N THR A 251 -38.47 -13.36 -3.64
CA THR A 251 -37.86 -13.03 -2.34
C THR A 251 -37.04 -14.17 -1.73
N LEU A 252 -37.48 -15.43 -1.89
CA LEU A 252 -36.75 -16.60 -1.42
C LEU A 252 -35.45 -16.81 -2.21
N CYS A 253 -35.51 -16.78 -3.55
CA CYS A 253 -34.33 -16.91 -4.41
C CYS A 253 -33.33 -15.77 -4.18
N ARG A 254 -33.83 -14.52 -4.06
CA ARG A 254 -32.99 -13.36 -3.78
C ARG A 254 -32.26 -13.51 -2.45
N LYS A 255 -32.95 -13.95 -1.39
CA LYS A 255 -32.33 -14.19 -0.08
C LYS A 255 -31.26 -15.28 -0.15
N ALA A 256 -31.52 -16.38 -0.87
CA ALA A 256 -30.53 -17.43 -1.08
C ALA A 256 -29.30 -16.93 -1.86
N CYS A 257 -29.51 -16.16 -2.93
CA CYS A 257 -28.44 -15.55 -3.72
C CYS A 257 -27.57 -14.61 -2.87
N ILE A 258 -28.18 -13.71 -2.10
CA ILE A 258 -27.45 -12.80 -1.20
C ILE A 258 -26.62 -13.61 -0.19
N ALA A 259 -27.20 -14.64 0.44
CA ALA A 259 -26.48 -15.47 1.41
C ALA A 259 -25.28 -16.21 0.77
N ALA A 260 -25.43 -16.73 -0.45
CA ALA A 260 -24.35 -17.38 -1.18
C ALA A 260 -23.23 -16.39 -1.56
N VAL A 261 -23.60 -15.17 -1.97
CA VAL A 261 -22.65 -14.08 -2.24
C VAL A 261 -21.89 -13.66 -0.97
N GLU A 262 -22.59 -13.52 0.16
CA GLU A 262 -21.95 -13.23 1.45
C GLU A 262 -20.97 -14.34 1.87
N MET A 263 -21.32 -15.60 1.62
CA MET A 263 -20.44 -16.74 1.89
C MET A 263 -19.18 -16.71 1.01
N LEU A 264 -19.32 -16.43 -0.28
CA LEU A 264 -18.17 -16.21 -1.17
C LEU A 264 -17.30 -15.06 -0.68
N ARG A 265 -17.92 -13.92 -0.33
CA ARG A 265 -17.24 -12.76 0.23
C ARG A 265 -16.44 -13.13 1.47
N TYR A 266 -17.02 -13.88 2.40
CA TYR A 266 -16.34 -14.38 3.59
C TYR A 266 -15.15 -15.30 3.26
N LYS A 267 -15.32 -16.26 2.34
CA LYS A 267 -14.25 -17.17 1.91
C LYS A 267 -13.11 -16.40 1.23
N CYS A 268 -13.42 -15.49 0.31
CA CYS A 268 -12.46 -14.66 -0.41
C CYS A 268 -11.67 -13.71 0.52
N ARG A 269 -12.27 -13.23 1.62
CA ARG A 269 -11.56 -12.42 2.63
C ARG A 269 -10.43 -13.19 3.33
N LYS A 270 -10.50 -14.52 3.39
CA LYS A 270 -9.48 -15.37 4.05
C LYS A 270 -8.30 -15.72 3.15
N ILE A 271 -8.38 -15.42 1.86
CA ILE A 271 -7.30 -15.72 0.91
C ILE A 271 -6.09 -14.81 1.24
N PRO A 272 -4.85 -15.33 1.28
CA PRO A 272 -3.66 -14.52 1.47
C PRO A 272 -3.60 -13.36 0.47
N ARG A 273 -3.28 -12.16 0.96
CA ARG A 273 -3.19 -10.94 0.13
C ARG A 273 -1.80 -10.35 0.07
N THR A 274 -0.92 -10.80 0.95
CA THR A 274 0.41 -10.25 1.14
C THR A 274 1.40 -11.40 1.20
N VAL A 275 2.63 -11.17 0.75
CA VAL A 275 3.69 -12.21 0.60
C VAL A 275 4.25 -12.74 1.92
N ASP A 276 3.90 -12.13 3.06
CA ASP A 276 4.17 -12.64 4.41
C ASP A 276 3.15 -13.70 4.85
N LYS A 277 1.98 -13.76 4.20
CA LYS A 277 0.89 -14.70 4.53
C LYS A 277 0.93 -15.99 3.73
N ILE A 278 1.84 -16.10 2.76
CA ILE A 278 2.10 -17.38 2.08
C ILE A 278 2.97 -18.22 3.00
N LYS A 279 2.58 -19.47 3.26
CA LYS A 279 3.48 -20.39 3.96
C LYS A 279 4.68 -20.65 3.05
N PRO A 280 5.92 -20.72 3.58
CA PRO A 280 7.03 -21.19 2.79
C PRO A 280 6.68 -22.59 2.28
N SER A 281 6.79 -22.79 0.97
CA SER A 281 6.68 -24.13 0.39
C SER A 281 7.75 -25.02 1.03
N PRO A 282 7.42 -26.25 1.45
CA PRO A 282 8.40 -27.20 1.96
C PRO A 282 9.43 -27.57 0.89
#